data_AF-A0AAD3E2N3-F1
#
_entry.id   AF-A0AAD3E2N3-F1
#
_cell.length_a   1.000
_cell.length_b   1.000
_cell.length_c   1.000
_cell.angle_alpha   90.00
_cell.angle_beta   90.00
_cell.angle_gamma   90.00
#
_symmetry.space_group_name_H-M   'P 1'
#
loop_
_entity.id
_entity.type
_entity.pdbx_description
1 polymer ?
#
loop_
_entity_poly.entity_id
_entity_poly.type
_entity_poly.pdbx_seq_one_letter_code
_entity_poly.pdbx_strand_id
1 'polypeptide(L)'
;MTTSNMADAKENLRATNAVRDERARIDSIVRNSSEQSVSPYMSQVSTYRARSRPLDHTRLLQDPKVQDWAAIAGTRRSLPTNVPDGGARINVNILRYKRDTDYVSSTPYDGGPKYNDEVCINNWVQERRDKNYKSGFLPKEIRHSNRFDTEYSARFKPSSDEYVHRVTSTYNSASRFQGLARMGPTGIADPIFPSKAYETSGEHIFYVKDGFGGTPFQDHTVDTKKGNFWVGTAAPSEHDTITHSTMRKEPLEFQRRCPSEDPRSQILLRNKPLIYESDRTLKIRDELVATNPHVRQWRTIYQSEHKDYSRRPATVA
;
A
#
# COMPACT_ATOMS: atom_id res chain seq x y z
N MET A 1 107.06 10.94 -46.06
CA MET A 1 105.74 11.54 -45.75
C MET A 1 105.07 10.73 -44.65
N THR A 2 105.30 11.04 -43.37
CA THR A 2 104.60 10.36 -42.24
C THR A 2 104.76 11.06 -40.87
N THR A 3 105.47 12.18 -40.77
CA THR A 3 105.74 12.86 -39.47
C THR A 3 104.82 14.05 -39.17
N SER A 4 104.14 14.62 -40.19
CA SER A 4 103.17 15.72 -40.02
C SER A 4 101.88 15.28 -39.32
N ASN A 5 101.33 14.11 -39.70
CA ASN A 5 100.05 13.62 -39.18
C ASN A 5 100.09 13.25 -37.67
N MET A 6 101.27 12.98 -37.10
CA MET A 6 101.39 12.65 -35.67
C MET A 6 101.45 13.89 -34.76
N ALA A 7 101.91 15.03 -35.27
CA ALA A 7 101.93 16.28 -34.50
C ALA A 7 100.50 16.85 -34.38
N ASP A 8 99.77 16.91 -35.50
CA ASP A 8 98.36 17.36 -35.54
C ASP A 8 97.44 16.44 -34.73
N ALA A 9 97.70 15.12 -34.72
CA ALA A 9 96.95 14.17 -33.89
C ALA A 9 97.20 14.36 -32.39
N LYS A 10 98.43 14.66 -31.97
CA LYS A 10 98.77 14.94 -30.57
C LYS A 10 98.20 16.28 -30.09
N GLU A 11 98.18 17.29 -30.95
CA GLU A 11 97.59 18.59 -30.65
C GLU A 11 96.05 18.51 -30.55
N ASN A 12 95.41 17.77 -31.47
CA ASN A 12 93.97 17.47 -31.38
C ASN A 12 93.59 16.64 -30.13
N LEU A 13 94.44 15.69 -29.72
CA LEU A 13 94.26 14.95 -28.46
C LEU A 13 94.39 15.85 -27.22
N ARG A 14 95.34 16.80 -27.23
CA ARG A 14 95.51 17.79 -26.15
C ARG A 14 94.30 18.74 -26.07
N ALA A 15 93.82 19.23 -27.21
CA ALA A 15 92.62 20.07 -27.27
C ALA A 15 91.36 19.32 -26.80
N THR A 16 91.19 18.07 -27.22
CA THR A 16 90.06 17.22 -26.80
C THR A 16 90.09 16.94 -25.30
N ASN A 17 91.26 16.68 -24.72
CA ASN A 17 91.41 16.49 -23.27
C ASN A 17 91.17 17.79 -22.50
N ALA A 18 91.67 18.93 -22.98
CA ALA A 18 91.41 20.23 -22.38
C ALA A 18 89.91 20.59 -22.36
N VAL A 19 89.16 20.26 -23.43
CA VAL A 19 87.70 20.44 -23.46
C VAL A 19 86.99 19.52 -22.47
N ARG A 20 87.44 18.28 -22.28
CA ARG A 20 86.86 17.35 -21.29
C ARG A 20 87.13 17.82 -19.87
N ASP A 21 88.34 18.26 -19.57
CA ASP A 21 88.73 18.73 -18.24
C ASP A 21 87.99 20.04 -17.90
N GLU A 22 87.84 20.94 -18.87
CA GLU A 22 87.08 22.18 -18.70
C GLU A 22 85.58 21.91 -18.53
N ARG A 23 85.02 20.93 -19.25
CA ARG A 23 83.62 20.51 -19.05
C ARG A 23 83.40 19.87 -17.68
N ALA A 24 84.31 19.01 -17.23
CA ALA A 24 84.25 18.44 -15.89
C ALA A 24 84.35 19.54 -14.81
N ARG A 25 85.19 20.54 -15.03
CA ARG A 25 85.30 21.73 -14.17
C ARG A 25 84.00 22.53 -14.15
N ILE A 26 83.39 22.84 -15.31
CA ILE A 26 82.12 23.56 -15.40
C ILE A 26 80.99 22.75 -14.74
N ASP A 27 80.88 21.45 -15.00
CA ASP A 27 79.88 20.58 -14.38
C ASP A 27 80.02 20.57 -12.85
N SER A 28 81.25 20.56 -12.33
CA SER A 28 81.50 20.68 -10.89
C SER A 28 81.08 22.05 -10.33
N ILE A 29 81.34 23.15 -11.05
CA ILE A 29 80.93 24.51 -10.66
C ILE A 29 79.41 24.66 -10.68
N VAL A 30 78.74 24.12 -11.70
CA VAL A 30 77.28 24.15 -11.83
C VAL A 30 76.61 23.34 -10.71
N ARG A 31 77.14 22.16 -10.37
CA ARG A 31 76.65 21.37 -9.22
C ARG A 31 76.80 22.14 -7.92
N ASN A 32 77.98 22.70 -7.65
CA ASN A 32 78.24 23.47 -6.43
C ASN A 32 77.36 24.74 -6.37
N SER A 33 77.16 25.43 -7.50
CA SER A 33 76.29 26.61 -7.58
C SER A 33 74.82 26.23 -7.37
N SER A 34 74.39 25.10 -7.91
CA SER A 34 73.05 24.55 -7.69
C SER A 34 72.83 24.22 -6.22
N GLU A 35 73.75 23.48 -5.59
CA GLU A 35 73.69 23.12 -4.17
C GLU A 35 73.57 24.36 -3.25
N GLN A 36 74.30 25.44 -3.56
CA GLN A 36 74.18 26.70 -2.84
C GLN A 36 72.84 27.40 -3.05
N SER A 37 72.28 27.32 -4.27
CA SER A 37 70.97 27.91 -4.60
C SER A 37 69.76 27.12 -4.06
N VAL A 38 69.94 25.83 -3.75
CA VAL A 38 68.88 24.96 -3.21
C VAL A 38 68.43 25.43 -1.82
N SER A 39 69.35 25.86 -0.96
CA SER A 39 69.03 26.29 0.41
C SER A 39 68.03 27.47 0.48
N PRO A 40 68.25 28.62 -0.18
CA PRO A 40 67.27 29.71 -0.19
C PRO A 40 65.96 29.30 -0.88
N TYR A 41 66.01 28.52 -1.97
CA TYR A 41 64.81 28.00 -2.62
C TYR A 41 63.97 27.11 -1.68
N MET A 42 64.60 26.17 -0.98
CA MET A 42 63.94 25.27 -0.03
C MET A 42 63.42 26.02 1.20
N SER A 43 64.09 27.09 1.62
CA SER A 43 63.59 27.97 2.67
C SER A 43 62.26 28.64 2.26
N GLN A 44 62.17 29.12 1.02
CA GLN A 44 60.93 29.70 0.47
C GLN A 44 59.82 28.64 0.38
N VAL A 45 60.13 27.43 -0.10
CA VAL A 45 59.18 26.31 -0.14
C VAL A 45 58.65 25.98 1.25
N SER A 46 59.54 25.94 2.26
CA SER A 46 59.16 25.68 3.66
C SER A 46 58.21 26.76 4.19
N THR A 47 58.53 28.04 3.95
CA THR A 47 57.68 29.16 4.38
C THR A 47 56.29 29.14 3.73
N TYR A 48 56.18 28.75 2.45
CA TYR A 48 54.89 28.61 1.77
C TYR A 48 54.09 27.42 2.31
N ARG A 49 54.72 26.25 2.49
CA ARG A 49 54.06 25.05 3.02
C ARG A 49 53.51 25.27 4.43
N ALA A 50 54.20 26.04 5.28
CA ALA A 50 53.73 26.34 6.63
C ALA A 50 52.43 27.17 6.68
N ARG A 51 52.10 27.91 5.60
CA ARG A 51 50.86 28.70 5.50
C ARG A 51 49.63 27.84 5.23
N SER A 52 49.80 26.69 4.60
CA SER A 52 48.74 25.73 4.31
C SER A 52 48.70 24.64 5.38
N ARG A 53 47.61 24.56 6.15
CA ARG A 53 47.37 23.45 7.09
C ARG A 53 46.49 22.39 6.42
N PRO A 54 46.78 21.09 6.58
CA PRO A 54 45.89 20.03 6.12
C PRO A 54 44.57 20.08 6.89
N LEU A 55 43.50 19.67 6.21
CA LEU A 55 42.16 19.62 6.78
C LEU A 55 41.97 18.36 7.62
N ASP A 56 41.17 18.44 8.67
CA ASP A 56 40.81 17.30 9.53
C ASP A 56 39.44 16.76 9.14
N HIS A 57 39.41 15.58 8.52
CA HIS A 57 38.18 14.98 7.98
C HIS A 57 37.22 14.48 9.07
N THR A 58 37.67 14.36 10.33
CA THR A 58 36.79 13.97 11.44
C THR A 58 35.84 15.09 11.86
N ARG A 59 36.11 16.34 11.44
CA ARG A 59 35.43 17.55 11.91
C ARG A 59 34.50 18.18 10.88
N LEU A 60 33.80 17.35 10.10
CA LEU A 60 32.95 17.78 8.97
C LEU A 60 32.00 18.93 9.30
N LEU A 61 31.23 18.87 10.40
CA LEU A 61 30.26 19.92 10.73
C LEU A 61 30.86 21.12 11.48
N GLN A 62 32.11 21.02 11.94
CA GLN A 62 32.76 22.05 12.75
C GLN A 62 33.63 23.00 11.91
N ASP A 63 34.29 22.49 10.86
CA ASP A 63 35.13 23.29 9.96
C ASP A 63 34.50 23.39 8.57
N PRO A 64 34.17 24.60 8.08
CA PRO A 64 33.57 24.79 6.76
C PRO A 64 34.45 24.38 5.59
N LYS A 65 35.79 24.44 5.72
CA LYS A 65 36.70 24.03 4.64
C LYS A 65 36.64 22.52 4.39
N VAL A 66 36.36 21.74 5.45
CA VAL A 66 36.14 20.28 5.34
C VAL A 66 34.80 19.99 4.65
N GLN A 67 33.79 20.83 4.88
CA GLN A 67 32.50 20.73 4.16
C GLN A 67 32.66 20.99 2.67
N ASP A 68 33.42 22.03 2.29
CA ASP A 68 33.70 22.33 0.88
C ASP A 68 34.48 21.18 0.22
N TRP A 69 35.47 20.62 0.92
CA TRP A 69 36.26 19.48 0.44
C TRP A 69 35.41 18.22 0.18
N ALA A 70 34.45 17.91 1.07
CA ALA A 70 33.60 16.73 0.96
C ALA A 70 32.31 16.96 0.14
N ALA A 71 32.00 18.21 -0.24
CA ALA A 71 30.80 18.53 -0.99
C ALA A 71 30.90 17.99 -2.43
N ILE A 72 29.81 17.41 -2.94
CA ILE A 72 29.72 16.89 -4.32
C ILE A 72 30.09 17.97 -5.36
N ALA A 73 29.66 19.21 -5.12
CA ALA A 73 29.96 20.35 -5.99
C ALA A 73 31.33 21.02 -5.74
N GLY A 74 32.11 20.52 -4.76
CA GLY A 74 33.37 21.14 -4.30
C GLY A 74 33.21 22.42 -3.49
N THR A 75 31.97 22.85 -3.22
CA THR A 75 31.62 23.97 -2.35
C THR A 75 30.32 23.66 -1.60
N ARG A 76 30.22 24.14 -0.37
CA ARG A 76 29.01 24.04 0.44
C ARG A 76 27.93 25.00 -0.06
N ARG A 77 26.69 24.72 0.34
CA ARG A 77 25.55 25.58 0.04
C ARG A 77 25.76 26.98 0.63
N SER A 78 25.70 27.99 -0.23
CA SER A 78 25.75 29.41 0.14
C SER A 78 24.61 29.82 1.07
N LEU A 79 24.80 30.91 1.82
CA LEU A 79 23.72 31.54 2.58
C LEU A 79 22.58 31.98 1.64
N PRO A 80 21.30 31.93 2.08
CA PRO A 80 20.16 32.26 1.22
C PRO A 80 20.24 33.64 0.56
N THR A 81 20.82 34.64 1.23
CA THR A 81 20.98 36.03 0.71
C THR A 81 22.05 36.16 -0.36
N ASN A 82 22.98 35.20 -0.44
CA ASN A 82 24.08 35.22 -1.42
C ASN A 82 23.72 34.44 -2.70
N VAL A 83 22.56 33.78 -2.75
CA VAL A 83 22.08 33.09 -3.94
C VAL A 83 21.38 34.12 -4.84
N PRO A 84 21.92 34.43 -6.03
CA PRO A 84 21.40 35.50 -6.88
C PRO A 84 20.03 35.15 -7.48
N ASP A 85 19.74 33.87 -7.67
CA ASP A 85 18.51 33.34 -8.23
C ASP A 85 17.80 32.42 -7.25
N GLY A 86 16.85 32.98 -6.50
CA GLY A 86 16.05 32.27 -5.52
C GLY A 86 14.59 32.73 -5.47
N GLY A 87 13.89 32.36 -4.40
CA GLY A 87 12.51 32.76 -4.17
C GLY A 87 11.54 32.17 -5.21
N ALA A 88 10.65 33.01 -5.75
CA ALA A 88 9.54 32.56 -6.59
C ALA A 88 9.98 31.79 -7.85
N ARG A 89 11.19 32.06 -8.37
CA ARG A 89 11.73 31.40 -9.57
C ARG A 89 11.99 29.91 -9.38
N ILE A 90 12.37 29.49 -8.16
CA ILE A 90 12.70 28.10 -7.84
C ILE A 90 11.52 27.32 -7.24
N ASN A 91 10.34 27.94 -7.15
CA ASN A 91 9.15 27.29 -6.61
C ASN A 91 8.80 26.05 -7.45
N VAL A 92 8.73 24.89 -6.79
CA VAL A 92 8.34 23.62 -7.42
C VAL A 92 6.81 23.52 -7.47
N ASN A 93 6.17 24.43 -8.22
CA ASN A 93 4.73 24.45 -8.46
C ASN A 93 4.32 23.62 -9.69
N ILE A 94 5.26 22.83 -10.25
CA ILE A 94 4.99 21.94 -11.37
C ILE A 94 4.08 20.77 -10.96
N LEU A 95 4.16 20.35 -9.69
CA LEU A 95 3.28 19.33 -9.10
C LEU A 95 1.95 19.96 -8.67
N ARG A 96 1.16 20.38 -9.66
CA ARG A 96 -0.17 20.98 -9.45
C ARG A 96 -1.19 20.25 -10.30
N TYR A 97 -2.40 20.12 -9.76
CA TYR A 97 -3.54 19.59 -10.49
C TYR A 97 -4.79 20.31 -10.00
N LYS A 98 -5.82 20.32 -10.84
CA LYS A 98 -7.16 20.77 -10.48
C LYS A 98 -8.04 19.54 -10.39
N ARG A 99 -8.78 19.41 -9.29
CA ARG A 99 -9.78 18.36 -9.12
C ARG A 99 -11.14 18.92 -9.51
N ASP A 100 -11.75 18.28 -10.50
CA ASP A 100 -13.14 18.52 -10.85
C ASP A 100 -13.99 17.45 -10.17
N THR A 101 -14.81 17.86 -9.20
CA THR A 101 -15.70 16.96 -8.43
C THR A 101 -17.14 17.33 -8.67
N ASP A 102 -17.97 16.34 -9.02
CA ASP A 102 -19.41 16.53 -9.08
C ASP A 102 -19.99 16.74 -7.68
N TYR A 103 -21.16 17.37 -7.62
CA TYR A 103 -21.83 17.74 -6.37
C TYR A 103 -22.03 16.56 -5.39
N VAL A 104 -22.28 15.36 -5.92
CA VAL A 104 -22.53 14.13 -5.12
C VAL A 104 -21.49 13.04 -5.36
N SER A 105 -20.39 13.33 -6.05
CA SER A 105 -19.36 12.32 -6.30
C SER A 105 -18.74 11.88 -4.97
N SER A 106 -18.88 10.59 -4.65
CA SER A 106 -18.31 10.01 -3.44
C SER A 106 -16.81 9.80 -3.59
N THR A 107 -16.35 9.34 -4.76
CA THR A 107 -14.95 9.04 -5.06
C THR A 107 -14.47 9.88 -6.25
N PRO A 108 -13.38 10.65 -6.10
CA PRO A 108 -12.82 11.37 -7.23
C PRO A 108 -12.18 10.37 -8.22
N TYR A 109 -12.54 10.48 -9.50
CA TYR A 109 -12.00 9.65 -10.59
C TYR A 109 -10.75 10.27 -11.25
N ASP A 110 -10.37 11.48 -10.84
CA ASP A 110 -9.27 12.28 -11.40
C ASP A 110 -7.86 11.68 -11.19
N GLY A 111 -7.74 10.62 -10.39
CA GLY A 111 -6.46 10.00 -10.03
C GLY A 111 -5.61 10.86 -9.09
N GLY A 112 -6.16 11.94 -8.53
CA GLY A 112 -5.47 12.79 -7.56
C GLY A 112 -5.32 12.11 -6.19
N PRO A 113 -4.52 12.68 -5.27
CA PRO A 113 -4.34 12.16 -3.92
C PRO A 113 -5.66 12.00 -3.17
N LYS A 114 -5.80 10.85 -2.50
CA LYS A 114 -6.92 10.53 -1.62
C LYS A 114 -6.54 10.82 -0.17
N TYR A 115 -7.47 11.35 0.62
CA TYR A 115 -7.34 11.38 2.06
C TYR A 115 -7.38 9.96 2.65
N ASN A 116 -6.82 9.81 3.85
CA ASN A 116 -6.95 8.58 4.64
C ASN A 116 -8.43 8.35 5.04
N ASP A 117 -8.84 7.10 5.19
CA ASP A 117 -10.22 6.70 5.51
C ASP A 117 -10.66 7.12 6.94
N GLU A 118 -9.73 7.59 7.77
CA GLU A 118 -10.06 8.30 9.01
C GLU A 118 -10.72 9.68 8.77
N VAL A 119 -10.53 10.29 7.60
CA VAL A 119 -11.19 11.55 7.22
C VAL A 119 -12.51 11.25 6.53
N CYS A 120 -13.58 11.91 6.95
CA CYS A 120 -14.94 11.68 6.45
C CYS A 120 -15.21 12.29 5.06
N ILE A 121 -14.37 11.98 4.05
CA ILE A 121 -14.48 12.42 2.64
C ILE A 121 -14.02 11.28 1.70
N ASN A 122 -14.14 11.42 0.37
CA ASN A 122 -13.61 10.46 -0.62
C ASN A 122 -14.05 9.01 -0.38
N ASN A 123 -15.37 8.77 -0.28
CA ASN A 123 -15.98 7.45 -0.12
C ASN A 123 -15.55 6.68 1.15
N TRP A 124 -15.15 7.41 2.19
CA TRP A 124 -14.78 6.87 3.51
C TRP A 124 -15.79 5.86 4.09
N VAL A 125 -17.08 5.97 3.76
CA VAL A 125 -18.13 5.08 4.28
C VAL A 125 -17.92 3.64 3.84
N GLN A 126 -17.58 3.42 2.56
CA GLN A 126 -17.31 2.07 2.04
C GLN A 126 -16.02 1.52 2.66
N GLU A 127 -14.98 2.35 2.71
CA GLU A 127 -13.65 1.97 3.21
C GLU A 127 -13.68 1.62 4.69
N ARG A 128 -14.34 2.42 5.54
CA ARG A 128 -14.47 2.12 6.98
C ARG A 128 -15.30 0.87 7.27
N ARG A 129 -16.13 0.44 6.33
CA ARG A 129 -16.96 -0.77 6.44
C ARG A 129 -16.32 -1.98 5.77
N ASP A 130 -15.09 -1.85 5.26
CA ASP A 130 -14.33 -2.96 4.73
C ASP A 130 -13.79 -3.87 5.85
N LYS A 131 -13.63 -5.16 5.53
CA LYS A 131 -13.15 -6.20 6.46
C LYS A 131 -11.71 -5.96 6.91
N ASN A 132 -10.89 -5.37 6.05
CA ASN A 132 -9.46 -5.17 6.31
C ASN A 132 -9.14 -3.77 6.85
N TYR A 133 -10.15 -2.92 7.02
CA TYR A 133 -9.99 -1.62 7.65
C TYR A 133 -9.81 -1.74 9.16
N LYS A 134 -8.90 -0.92 9.71
CA LYS A 134 -8.60 -0.87 11.14
C LYS A 134 -8.48 0.58 11.59
N SER A 135 -9.31 0.98 12.55
CA SER A 135 -9.13 2.24 13.27
C SER A 135 -8.25 2.03 14.50
N GLY A 136 -7.39 3.01 14.79
CA GLY A 136 -6.57 3.02 16.00
C GLY A 136 -7.33 3.41 17.27
N PHE A 137 -8.55 3.89 17.13
CA PHE A 137 -9.37 4.33 18.26
C PHE A 137 -10.53 3.37 18.51
N LEU A 138 -10.99 3.33 19.77
CA LEU A 138 -12.16 2.54 20.13
C LEU A 138 -13.43 3.09 19.44
N PRO A 139 -14.38 2.22 19.05
CA PRO A 139 -15.68 2.64 18.52
C PRO A 139 -16.47 3.44 19.55
N LYS A 140 -17.34 4.36 19.09
CA LYS A 140 -18.00 5.37 19.95
C LYS A 140 -18.94 4.73 20.97
N GLU A 141 -19.51 3.57 20.65
CA GLU A 141 -20.45 2.81 21.47
C GLU A 141 -19.82 2.32 22.78
N ILE A 142 -18.49 2.13 22.82
CA ILE A 142 -17.77 1.63 24.00
C ILE A 142 -16.83 2.67 24.62
N ARG A 143 -16.81 3.91 24.10
CA ARG A 143 -16.00 4.98 24.69
C ARG A 143 -16.60 5.41 26.02
N HIS A 144 -15.73 5.63 27.00
CA HIS A 144 -16.11 6.19 28.29
C HIS A 144 -15.24 7.41 28.60
N SER A 145 -15.71 8.59 28.18
CA SER A 145 -15.04 9.86 28.47
C SER A 145 -15.99 11.03 28.29
N ASN A 146 -15.86 12.07 29.12
CA ASN A 146 -16.64 13.30 28.98
C ASN A 146 -16.04 14.30 27.97
N ARG A 147 -14.87 14.00 27.38
CA ARG A 147 -14.17 14.87 26.43
C ARG A 147 -14.40 14.38 25.01
N PHE A 148 -14.63 15.31 24.08
CA PHE A 148 -14.87 15.06 22.64
C PHE A 148 -16.14 14.27 22.30
N ASP A 149 -17.11 14.21 23.22
CA ASP A 149 -18.43 13.66 22.93
C ASP A 149 -19.26 14.68 22.13
N THR A 150 -19.91 14.20 21.07
CA THR A 150 -20.92 15.00 20.37
C THR A 150 -22.23 14.96 21.15
N GLU A 151 -23.07 16.00 21.00
CA GLU A 151 -24.39 16.09 21.62
C GLU A 151 -25.21 14.80 21.40
N TYR A 152 -25.21 14.30 20.17
CA TYR A 152 -25.88 13.04 19.84
C TYR A 152 -25.26 11.85 20.59
N SER A 153 -23.93 11.70 20.59
CA SER A 153 -23.30 10.55 21.26
C SER A 153 -23.39 10.58 22.78
N ALA A 154 -23.57 11.76 23.39
CA ALA A 154 -23.77 11.90 24.83
C ALA A 154 -25.18 11.45 25.23
N ARG A 155 -26.18 11.75 24.40
CA ARG A 155 -27.61 11.46 24.68
C ARG A 155 -28.07 10.09 24.22
N PHE A 156 -27.52 9.59 23.11
CA PHE A 156 -27.89 8.32 22.51
C PHE A 156 -26.79 7.28 22.75
N LYS A 157 -26.85 6.64 23.92
CA LYS A 157 -26.06 5.46 24.25
C LYS A 157 -26.89 4.18 24.06
N PRO A 158 -26.27 3.00 23.87
CA PRO A 158 -27.01 1.74 23.83
C PRO A 158 -27.81 1.56 25.12
N SER A 159 -29.10 1.23 25.00
CA SER A 159 -30.03 1.16 26.14
C SER A 159 -29.93 -0.14 26.95
N SER A 160 -29.30 -1.17 26.42
CA SER A 160 -29.21 -2.51 27.01
C SER A 160 -27.77 -2.84 27.37
N ASP A 161 -27.52 -3.11 28.65
CA ASP A 161 -26.20 -3.53 29.14
C ASP A 161 -25.78 -4.87 28.53
N GLU A 162 -26.73 -5.80 28.33
CA GLU A 162 -26.49 -7.08 27.66
C GLU A 162 -25.98 -6.87 26.22
N TYR A 163 -26.56 -5.90 25.50
CA TYR A 163 -26.07 -5.53 24.17
C TYR A 163 -24.65 -4.98 24.23
N VAL A 164 -24.35 -4.07 25.18
CA VAL A 164 -22.99 -3.52 25.36
C VAL A 164 -21.98 -4.62 25.67
N HIS A 165 -22.33 -5.59 26.52
CA HIS A 165 -21.48 -6.74 26.82
C HIS A 165 -21.21 -7.59 25.58
N ARG A 166 -22.22 -7.87 24.75
CA ARG A 166 -22.04 -8.62 23.49
C ARG A 166 -21.11 -7.87 22.53
N VAL A 167 -21.35 -6.58 22.29
CA VAL A 167 -20.51 -5.75 21.40
C VAL A 167 -19.07 -5.71 21.91
N THR A 168 -18.88 -5.48 23.20
CA THR A 168 -17.56 -5.39 23.83
C THR A 168 -16.82 -6.72 23.75
N SER A 169 -17.51 -7.83 24.00
CA SER A 169 -16.94 -9.18 23.90
C SER A 169 -16.45 -9.47 22.48
N THR A 170 -17.30 -9.27 21.47
CA THR A 170 -16.94 -9.49 20.06
C THR A 170 -15.82 -8.54 19.59
N TYR A 171 -15.85 -7.28 20.00
CA TYR A 171 -14.81 -6.31 19.64
C TYR A 171 -13.45 -6.69 20.25
N ASN A 172 -13.42 -7.06 21.54
CA ASN A 172 -12.18 -7.42 22.22
C ASN A 172 -11.60 -8.73 21.70
N SER A 173 -12.43 -9.71 21.33
CA SER A 173 -11.96 -11.01 20.85
C SER A 173 -11.46 -10.98 19.41
N ALA A 174 -12.14 -10.24 18.52
CA ALA A 174 -11.85 -10.28 17.09
C ALA A 174 -11.11 -9.05 16.58
N SER A 175 -11.56 -7.83 16.92
CA SER A 175 -11.11 -6.63 16.22
C SER A 175 -9.99 -5.88 16.98
N ARG A 176 -10.07 -5.75 18.31
CA ARG A 176 -9.25 -4.81 19.09
C ARG A 176 -7.74 -4.94 18.84
N PHE A 177 -7.22 -6.16 18.88
CA PHE A 177 -5.79 -6.44 18.75
C PHE A 177 -5.41 -7.01 17.37
N GLN A 178 -6.36 -7.13 16.45
CA GLN A 178 -6.07 -7.55 15.09
C GLN A 178 -5.35 -6.44 14.32
N GLY A 179 -4.28 -6.80 13.60
CA GLY A 179 -3.61 -5.91 12.66
C GLY A 179 -2.79 -4.78 13.30
N LEU A 180 -2.38 -4.90 14.57
CA LEU A 180 -1.61 -3.85 15.26
C LEU A 180 -0.27 -3.50 14.57
N ALA A 181 0.32 -4.43 13.83
CA ALA A 181 1.55 -4.19 13.08
C ALA A 181 1.41 -3.09 12.01
N ARG A 182 0.18 -2.80 11.56
CA ARG A 182 -0.12 -1.73 10.60
C ARG A 182 -0.32 -0.37 11.24
N MET A 183 -0.33 -0.29 12.57
CA MET A 183 -0.59 0.95 13.29
C MET A 183 0.69 1.79 13.35
N GLY A 184 0.65 2.97 12.75
CA GLY A 184 1.72 3.95 12.87
C GLY A 184 1.77 4.59 14.27
N PRO A 185 2.83 5.38 14.56
CA PRO A 185 3.01 6.04 15.86
C PRO A 185 1.91 7.07 16.19
N THR A 186 1.20 7.56 15.18
CA THR A 186 0.07 8.49 15.34
C THR A 186 -1.26 7.79 15.65
N GLY A 187 -1.29 6.46 15.66
CA GLY A 187 -2.53 5.69 15.81
C GLY A 187 -3.39 5.68 14.55
N ILE A 188 -2.84 6.05 13.39
CA ILE A 188 -3.47 5.88 12.08
C ILE A 188 -2.86 4.64 11.42
N ALA A 189 -3.70 3.77 10.86
CA ALA A 189 -3.23 2.57 10.18
C ALA A 189 -2.74 2.90 8.76
N ASP A 190 -1.62 2.29 8.37
CA ASP A 190 -1.14 2.40 6.99
C ASP A 190 -2.06 1.60 6.04
N PRO A 191 -2.38 2.15 4.85
CA PRO A 191 -3.10 1.41 3.81
C PRO A 191 -2.35 0.14 3.41
N ILE A 192 -3.10 -0.90 3.01
CA ILE A 192 -2.48 -2.10 2.45
C ILE A 192 -2.07 -1.79 1.02
N PHE A 193 -0.78 -1.85 0.74
CA PHE A 193 -0.24 -1.70 -0.62
C PHE A 193 -0.12 -3.09 -1.27
N PRO A 194 -0.82 -3.35 -2.39
CA PRO A 194 -0.62 -4.59 -3.14
C PRO A 194 0.80 -4.61 -3.71
N SER A 195 1.50 -5.73 -3.52
CA SER A 195 2.89 -5.88 -3.96
C SER A 195 3.00 -6.59 -5.32
N LYS A 196 1.98 -7.37 -5.70
CA LYS A 196 1.94 -8.12 -6.96
C LYS A 196 0.66 -7.85 -7.73
N ALA A 197 0.72 -8.01 -9.05
CA ALA A 197 -0.41 -7.75 -9.94
C ALA A 197 -1.63 -8.67 -9.71
N TYR A 198 -1.42 -9.86 -9.15
CA TYR A 198 -2.49 -10.82 -8.84
C TYR A 198 -2.95 -10.76 -7.38
N GLU A 199 -2.33 -9.94 -6.54
CA GLU A 199 -2.76 -9.80 -5.15
C GLU A 199 -4.08 -9.02 -5.10
N THR A 200 -5.10 -9.64 -4.54
CA THR A 200 -6.39 -8.99 -4.30
C THR A 200 -6.41 -8.41 -2.89
N SER A 201 -6.99 -7.21 -2.75
CA SER A 201 -7.14 -6.55 -1.44
C SER A 201 -8.11 -7.27 -0.50
N GLY A 202 -8.92 -8.17 -1.03
CA GLY A 202 -9.96 -8.91 -0.34
C GLY A 202 -10.90 -9.59 -1.33
N GLU A 203 -11.94 -10.22 -0.80
CA GLU A 203 -13.01 -10.83 -1.58
C GLU A 203 -14.16 -9.84 -1.78
N HIS A 204 -14.43 -9.47 -3.03
CA HIS A 204 -15.38 -8.41 -3.38
C HIS A 204 -16.64 -8.90 -4.09
N ILE A 205 -16.56 -10.02 -4.82
CA ILE A 205 -17.66 -10.55 -5.64
C ILE A 205 -18.53 -11.51 -4.83
N PHE A 206 -17.91 -12.52 -4.22
CA PHE A 206 -18.59 -13.42 -3.31
C PHE A 206 -18.46 -12.88 -1.88
N TYR A 207 -19.07 -11.72 -1.61
CA TYR A 207 -19.12 -11.14 -0.26
C TYR A 207 -20.03 -11.93 0.69
N VAL A 208 -20.33 -13.18 0.35
CA VAL A 208 -21.11 -14.09 1.19
C VAL A 208 -20.44 -14.05 2.55
N LYS A 209 -21.19 -13.49 3.48
CA LYS A 209 -20.82 -13.37 4.88
C LYS A 209 -20.24 -14.71 5.33
N ASP A 210 -19.11 -14.75 6.05
CA ASP A 210 -18.34 -15.95 6.43
C ASP A 210 -19.19 -16.94 7.27
N GLY A 211 -20.21 -17.53 6.66
CA GLY A 211 -21.34 -18.18 7.32
C GLY A 211 -22.18 -17.25 8.21
N PHE A 212 -22.75 -17.87 9.24
CA PHE A 212 -23.60 -17.26 10.24
C PHE A 212 -22.81 -16.90 11.50
N GLY A 213 -23.06 -15.74 12.10
CA GLY A 213 -22.34 -15.34 13.30
C GLY A 213 -22.65 -13.95 13.82
N GLY A 214 -21.84 -13.50 14.78
CA GLY A 214 -22.05 -12.23 15.49
C GLY A 214 -21.34 -11.03 14.86
N THR A 215 -20.34 -11.25 13.99
CA THR A 215 -19.57 -10.15 13.40
C THR A 215 -20.33 -9.48 12.25
N PRO A 216 -20.04 -8.21 11.93
CA PRO A 216 -20.68 -7.54 10.78
C PRO A 216 -20.40 -8.19 9.43
N PHE A 217 -19.34 -9.01 9.33
CA PHE A 217 -18.97 -9.75 8.11
C PHE A 217 -19.58 -11.16 8.07
N GLN A 218 -20.47 -11.49 9.01
CA GLN A 218 -21.25 -12.72 9.06
C GLN A 218 -22.76 -12.42 8.93
N ASP A 219 -23.56 -13.42 8.55
CA ASP A 219 -25.01 -13.31 8.48
C ASP A 219 -25.60 -13.41 9.89
N HIS A 220 -26.46 -12.46 10.26
CA HIS A 220 -27.17 -12.46 11.55
C HIS A 220 -28.53 -13.20 11.49
N THR A 221 -28.71 -14.06 10.50
CA THR A 221 -29.96 -14.82 10.31
C THR A 221 -30.15 -15.80 11.46
N VAL A 222 -31.29 -15.70 12.14
CA VAL A 222 -31.68 -16.64 13.21
C VAL A 222 -31.90 -18.04 12.66
N ASP A 223 -31.62 -19.08 13.47
CA ASP A 223 -31.67 -20.47 13.02
C ASP A 223 -33.02 -20.89 12.41
N THR A 224 -34.13 -20.37 12.94
CA THR A 224 -35.47 -20.66 12.45
C THR A 224 -35.76 -20.09 11.07
N LYS A 225 -34.99 -19.09 10.63
CA LYS A 225 -35.18 -18.38 9.37
C LYS A 225 -34.15 -18.71 8.29
N LYS A 226 -33.21 -19.62 8.58
CA LYS A 226 -32.21 -20.05 7.61
C LYS A 226 -32.87 -20.64 6.36
N GLY A 227 -32.44 -20.17 5.20
CA GLY A 227 -32.90 -20.63 3.88
C GLY A 227 -34.29 -20.16 3.46
N ASN A 228 -34.91 -19.25 4.22
CA ASN A 228 -36.13 -18.59 3.77
C ASN A 228 -35.85 -17.68 2.58
N PHE A 229 -36.80 -17.56 1.65
CA PHE A 229 -36.56 -16.80 0.41
C PHE A 229 -36.55 -15.27 0.60
N TRP A 230 -37.17 -14.74 1.66
CA TRP A 230 -37.21 -13.30 1.96
C TRP A 230 -36.09 -12.83 2.89
N VAL A 231 -35.34 -13.76 3.50
CA VAL A 231 -34.23 -13.48 4.43
C VAL A 231 -33.11 -14.49 4.23
N GLY A 232 -31.94 -14.01 3.80
CA GLY A 232 -30.75 -14.84 3.70
C GLY A 232 -29.76 -14.28 2.68
N THR A 233 -28.51 -14.14 3.09
CA THR A 233 -27.39 -13.76 2.22
C THR A 233 -26.28 -14.82 2.23
N ALA A 234 -26.23 -15.68 3.26
CA ALA A 234 -25.41 -16.87 3.36
C ALA A 234 -26.16 -18.15 2.97
N ALA A 235 -25.40 -19.13 2.48
CA ALA A 235 -25.95 -20.45 2.13
C ALA A 235 -26.42 -21.19 3.40
N PRO A 236 -27.66 -21.73 3.43
CA PRO A 236 -28.17 -22.46 4.59
C PRO A 236 -27.51 -23.83 4.77
N SER A 237 -27.12 -24.47 3.67
CA SER A 237 -26.34 -25.71 3.64
C SER A 237 -25.43 -25.67 2.42
N GLU A 238 -24.16 -26.01 2.62
CA GLU A 238 -23.21 -26.20 1.52
C GLU A 238 -23.32 -27.62 0.99
N HIS A 239 -23.26 -27.78 -0.33
CA HIS A 239 -23.21 -29.07 -1.02
C HIS A 239 -24.40 -30.03 -0.80
N ASP A 240 -25.54 -29.55 -0.29
CA ASP A 240 -26.75 -30.37 -0.18
C ASP A 240 -27.64 -30.21 -1.42
N THR A 241 -27.83 -31.31 -2.14
CA THR A 241 -28.71 -31.31 -3.31
C THR A 241 -30.16 -31.42 -2.87
N ILE A 242 -31.05 -30.65 -3.49
CA ILE A 242 -32.50 -30.68 -3.23
C ILE A 242 -33.06 -32.12 -3.25
N THR A 243 -32.60 -32.96 -4.17
CA THR A 243 -33.01 -34.37 -4.25
C THR A 243 -32.60 -35.18 -3.02
N HIS A 244 -31.41 -34.96 -2.46
CA HIS A 244 -30.98 -35.63 -1.23
C HIS A 244 -31.79 -35.16 -0.02
N SER A 245 -32.04 -33.85 0.11
CA SER A 245 -32.90 -33.30 1.17
C SER A 245 -34.32 -33.88 1.12
N THR A 246 -34.92 -33.95 -0.07
CA THR A 246 -36.25 -34.57 -0.23
C THR A 246 -36.25 -36.08 0.05
N MET A 247 -35.18 -36.82 -0.27
CA MET A 247 -35.04 -38.23 0.09
C MET A 247 -34.96 -38.44 1.61
N ARG A 248 -34.36 -37.50 2.35
CA ARG A 248 -34.35 -37.47 3.82
C ARG A 248 -35.69 -37.03 4.44
N LYS A 249 -36.67 -36.69 3.60
CA LYS A 249 -37.99 -36.17 4.00
C LYS A 249 -37.92 -34.85 4.76
N GLU A 250 -36.88 -34.05 4.51
CA GLU A 250 -36.78 -32.70 5.06
C GLU A 250 -37.66 -31.73 4.24
N PRO A 251 -38.43 -30.84 4.90
CA PRO A 251 -39.21 -29.83 4.20
C PRO A 251 -38.29 -28.76 3.63
N LEU A 252 -38.45 -28.46 2.34
CA LEU A 252 -37.66 -27.46 1.63
C LEU A 252 -37.85 -26.07 2.24
N GLU A 253 -36.77 -25.53 2.80
CA GLU A 253 -36.75 -24.31 3.61
C GLU A 253 -37.22 -23.07 2.84
N PHE A 254 -36.89 -22.97 1.54
CA PHE A 254 -37.34 -21.87 0.69
C PHE A 254 -38.84 -21.88 0.37
N GLN A 255 -39.57 -22.96 0.70
CA GLN A 255 -41.03 -23.04 0.53
C GLN A 255 -41.81 -22.54 1.75
N ARG A 256 -41.13 -22.27 2.87
CA ARG A 256 -41.75 -21.68 4.07
C ARG A 256 -42.40 -20.35 3.71
N ARG A 257 -43.44 -19.95 4.44
CA ARG A 257 -44.22 -18.73 4.17
C ARG A 257 -44.22 -17.82 5.39
N CYS A 258 -44.17 -16.51 5.17
CA CYS A 258 -44.21 -15.53 6.26
C CYS A 258 -45.03 -14.29 5.86
N PRO A 259 -46.36 -14.33 6.03
CA PRO A 259 -47.24 -13.26 5.61
C PRO A 259 -47.07 -11.96 6.41
N SER A 260 -46.39 -12.00 7.56
CA SER A 260 -46.07 -10.84 8.39
C SER A 260 -44.81 -10.09 7.96
N GLU A 261 -43.88 -10.73 7.24
CA GLU A 261 -42.58 -10.15 6.89
C GLU A 261 -42.43 -9.93 5.38
N ASP A 262 -43.09 -10.72 4.55
CA ASP A 262 -43.12 -10.52 3.10
C ASP A 262 -44.54 -10.62 2.53
N PRO A 263 -45.11 -9.50 2.02
CA PRO A 263 -46.41 -9.50 1.34
C PRO A 263 -46.48 -10.47 0.15
N ARG A 264 -45.35 -10.79 -0.51
CA ARG A 264 -45.30 -11.74 -1.64
C ARG A 264 -45.60 -13.17 -1.21
N SER A 265 -45.31 -13.51 0.04
CA SER A 265 -45.67 -14.82 0.59
C SER A 265 -47.19 -15.02 0.71
N GLN A 266 -47.97 -13.93 0.77
CA GLN A 266 -49.45 -14.00 0.78
C GLN A 266 -50.00 -14.47 -0.56
N ILE A 267 -49.36 -14.09 -1.68
CA ILE A 267 -49.72 -14.56 -3.02
C ILE A 267 -49.51 -16.08 -3.11
N LEU A 268 -48.46 -16.58 -2.47
CA LEU A 268 -48.13 -17.99 -2.42
C LEU A 268 -49.02 -18.79 -1.47
N LEU A 269 -49.74 -18.16 -0.51
CA LEU A 269 -50.62 -18.86 0.45
C LEU A 269 -51.68 -19.74 -0.24
N ARG A 270 -52.12 -19.37 -1.44
CA ARG A 270 -53.12 -20.12 -2.23
C ARG A 270 -52.54 -21.34 -2.94
N ASN A 271 -51.22 -21.39 -3.14
CA ASN A 271 -50.57 -22.56 -3.72
C ASN A 271 -50.47 -23.63 -2.63
N LYS A 272 -50.73 -24.90 -2.92
CA LYS A 272 -50.44 -25.97 -1.96
C LYS A 272 -48.93 -26.24 -1.98
N PRO A 273 -48.25 -26.38 -0.82
CA PRO A 273 -46.90 -26.94 -0.79
C PRO A 273 -46.91 -28.27 -1.54
N LEU A 274 -45.82 -28.62 -2.23
CA LEU A 274 -45.72 -29.93 -2.85
C LEU A 274 -45.71 -30.98 -1.73
N ILE A 275 -46.79 -31.77 -1.66
CA ILE A 275 -46.91 -32.85 -0.69
C ILE A 275 -46.06 -34.00 -1.22
N TYR A 276 -45.09 -34.44 -0.41
CA TYR A 276 -44.13 -35.50 -0.74
C TYR A 276 -44.80 -36.78 -1.26
N GLU A 277 -46.00 -37.08 -0.75
CA GLU A 277 -46.77 -38.28 -1.08
C GLU A 277 -47.64 -38.14 -2.33
N SER A 278 -47.65 -36.99 -3.01
CA SER A 278 -48.40 -36.85 -4.25
C SER A 278 -47.68 -37.52 -5.42
N ASP A 279 -48.40 -38.35 -6.19
CA ASP A 279 -47.89 -39.06 -7.38
C ASP A 279 -47.14 -38.15 -8.35
N ARG A 280 -47.57 -36.89 -8.46
CA ARG A 280 -46.94 -35.88 -9.32
C ARG A 280 -45.57 -35.42 -8.80
N THR A 281 -45.39 -35.33 -7.48
CA THR A 281 -44.11 -34.97 -6.85
C THR A 281 -43.12 -36.14 -6.95
N LEU A 282 -43.62 -37.38 -6.81
CA LEU A 282 -42.84 -38.60 -7.06
C LEU A 282 -42.39 -38.69 -8.52
N LYS A 283 -43.27 -38.37 -9.48
CA LYS A 283 -42.93 -38.36 -10.91
C LYS A 283 -41.85 -37.33 -11.28
N ILE A 284 -41.94 -36.11 -10.74
CA ILE A 284 -40.90 -35.07 -10.94
C ILE A 284 -39.57 -35.49 -10.29
N ARG A 285 -39.62 -36.14 -9.13
CA ARG A 285 -38.43 -36.72 -8.48
C ARG A 285 -37.79 -37.79 -9.38
N ASP A 286 -38.57 -38.73 -9.88
CA ASP A 286 -38.05 -39.82 -10.71
C ASP A 286 -37.46 -39.30 -12.03
N GLU A 287 -38.06 -38.27 -12.63
CA GLU A 287 -37.51 -37.55 -13.79
C GLU A 287 -36.21 -36.79 -13.46
N LEU A 288 -36.08 -36.20 -12.25
CA LEU A 288 -34.85 -35.55 -11.78
C LEU A 288 -33.72 -36.55 -11.49
N VAL A 289 -34.04 -37.73 -10.94
CA VAL A 289 -33.07 -38.82 -10.76
C VAL A 289 -32.61 -39.37 -12.12
N ALA A 290 -33.50 -39.45 -13.11
CA ALA A 290 -33.17 -39.91 -14.46
C ALA A 290 -32.34 -38.91 -15.28
N THR A 291 -32.44 -37.61 -15.01
CA THR A 291 -31.70 -36.54 -15.73
C THR A 291 -30.34 -36.19 -15.13
N ASN A 292 -29.96 -36.86 -14.05
CA ASN A 292 -28.67 -36.75 -13.37
C ASN A 292 -27.41 -37.08 -14.24
N PRO A 293 -27.49 -37.66 -15.46
CA PRO A 293 -26.29 -37.80 -16.28
C PRO A 293 -25.81 -36.47 -16.89
N HIS A 294 -26.66 -35.55 -17.37
CA HIS A 294 -26.16 -34.52 -18.31
C HIS A 294 -26.79 -33.12 -18.39
N VAL A 295 -27.81 -32.72 -17.61
CA VAL A 295 -28.39 -31.37 -17.79
C VAL A 295 -28.69 -30.64 -16.47
N ARG A 296 -27.73 -29.81 -16.03
CA ARG A 296 -27.98 -28.74 -15.06
C ARG A 296 -28.80 -27.62 -15.72
N GLN A 297 -30.10 -27.81 -15.87
CA GLN A 297 -31.03 -26.71 -16.13
C GLN A 297 -32.04 -26.64 -14.98
N TRP A 298 -31.92 -25.58 -14.17
CA TRP A 298 -32.86 -25.26 -13.10
C TRP A 298 -34.21 -24.90 -13.72
N ARG A 299 -35.14 -25.86 -13.82
CA ARG A 299 -36.56 -25.56 -14.05
C ARG A 299 -37.20 -25.26 -12.70
N THR A 300 -37.71 -24.03 -12.57
CA THR A 300 -38.39 -23.52 -11.38
C THR A 300 -39.61 -24.39 -11.04
N ILE A 301 -39.64 -24.86 -9.79
CA ILE A 301 -40.67 -25.73 -9.22
C ILE A 301 -41.88 -24.91 -8.76
N TYR A 302 -42.46 -24.11 -9.65
CA TYR A 302 -43.68 -23.36 -9.35
C TYR A 302 -44.78 -23.69 -10.37
N GLN A 303 -46.00 -23.86 -9.86
CA GLN A 303 -47.14 -24.45 -10.56
C GLN A 303 -47.86 -23.52 -11.55
N SER A 304 -47.20 -22.43 -11.96
CA SER A 304 -47.71 -21.47 -12.94
C SER A 304 -46.55 -20.87 -13.71
N GLU A 305 -46.80 -20.43 -14.95
CA GLU A 305 -45.90 -19.58 -15.74
C GLU A 305 -45.69 -18.22 -15.02
N HIS A 306 -44.97 -18.22 -13.91
CA HIS A 306 -44.62 -16.99 -13.23
C HIS A 306 -43.33 -16.47 -13.85
N LYS A 307 -43.42 -15.37 -14.62
CA LYS A 307 -42.25 -14.56 -14.94
C LYS A 307 -41.66 -14.06 -13.64
N ASP A 308 -40.41 -14.44 -13.39
CA ASP A 308 -39.63 -14.03 -12.24
C ASP A 308 -39.14 -12.59 -12.45
N TYR A 309 -39.78 -11.62 -11.80
CA TYR A 309 -39.37 -10.21 -11.82
C TYR A 309 -38.34 -9.88 -10.72
N SER A 310 -37.88 -10.87 -9.94
CA SER A 310 -36.89 -10.65 -8.87
C SER A 310 -35.45 -10.58 -9.41
N ARG A 311 -35.20 -11.18 -10.57
CA ARG A 311 -33.94 -11.01 -11.30
C ARG A 311 -34.07 -9.79 -12.20
N ARG A 312 -33.60 -8.63 -11.73
CA ARG A 312 -33.17 -7.58 -12.68
C ARG A 312 -32.16 -8.24 -13.61
N PRO A 313 -32.31 -8.17 -14.95
CA PRO A 313 -31.20 -8.49 -15.82
C PRO A 313 -30.06 -7.59 -15.40
N ALA A 314 -28.86 -8.16 -15.25
CA ALA A 314 -27.66 -7.37 -15.18
C ALA A 314 -27.63 -6.52 -16.46
N THR A 315 -28.09 -5.27 -16.36
CA THR A 315 -27.83 -4.25 -17.36
C THR A 315 -26.33 -4.04 -17.31
N VAL A 316 -25.65 -4.66 -18.26
CA VAL A 316 -24.34 -4.25 -18.71
C VAL A 316 -24.48 -2.79 -19.12
N ALA A 317 -23.80 -1.92 -18.38
CA ALA A 317 -23.40 -0.59 -18.80
C ALA A 317 -21.91 -0.46 -18.44
#